data_AF-A0A957XMY5-F1
#
_entry.id   AF-A0A957XMY5-F1
#
_cell.length_a   1.000
_cell.length_b   1.000
_cell.length_c   1.000
_cell.angle_alpha   90.00
_cell.angle_beta   90.00
_cell.angle_gamma   90.00
#
_symmetry.space_group_name_H-M   'P 1'
#
loop_
_entity.id
_entity.type
_entity.pdbx_description
1 polymer ?
#
loop_
_entity_poly.entity_id
_entity_poly.type
_entity_poly.pdbx_seq_one_letter_code
_entity_poly.pdbx_strand_id
1 'polypeptide(L)'
;MSDEIRADYEELEQIAGQFANQANEIEEMLRNYHGRYVELRDGGWIGRGADAFMAEMDDEVIPATVRFYKAMNEANKVTKDIINQLRQSEEEAAGLFKTQ
;
A
#
# COMPACT_ATOMS: atom_id res chain seq x y z
N MET A 1 -33.01 7.20 4.31
CA MET A 1 -31.73 7.17 5.06
C MET A 1 -30.76 6.12 4.49
N SER A 2 -30.76 5.85 3.17
CA SER A 2 -29.90 4.82 2.55
C SER A 2 -28.87 5.38 1.57
N ASP A 3 -29.02 6.63 1.11
CA ASP A 3 -28.10 7.22 0.12
C ASP A 3 -26.79 7.72 0.75
N GLU A 4 -26.83 8.24 1.98
CA GLU A 4 -25.66 8.83 2.66
C GLU A 4 -24.63 7.77 3.06
N ILE A 5 -25.10 6.67 3.66
CA ILE A 5 -24.24 5.54 4.08
C ILE A 5 -23.62 4.80 2.88
N ARG A 6 -24.39 4.62 1.78
CA ARG A 6 -23.91 3.92 0.59
C ARG A 6 -22.82 4.70 -0.16
N ALA A 7 -22.91 6.03 -0.18
CA ALA A 7 -21.90 6.88 -0.77
C ALA A 7 -20.54 6.75 -0.05
N ASP A 8 -20.55 6.65 1.29
CA ASP A 8 -19.32 6.49 2.09
C ASP A 8 -18.61 5.16 1.83
N TYR A 9 -19.34 4.05 1.64
CA TYR A 9 -18.73 2.76 1.32
C TYR A 9 -18.02 2.76 -0.03
N GLU A 10 -18.66 3.32 -1.06
CA GLU A 10 -18.08 3.41 -2.40
C GLU A 10 -16.81 4.27 -2.40
N GLU A 11 -16.79 5.36 -1.64
CA GLU A 11 -15.62 6.21 -1.49
C GLU A 11 -14.47 5.50 -0.74
N LEU A 12 -14.77 4.82 0.37
CA LEU A 12 -13.77 4.04 1.11
C LEU A 12 -13.20 2.89 0.26
N GLU A 13 -14.02 2.21 -0.54
CA GLU A 13 -13.58 1.16 -1.45
C GLU A 13 -12.66 1.73 -2.54
N GLN A 14 -12.99 2.91 -3.09
CA GLN A 14 -12.12 3.61 -4.03
C GLN A 14 -10.77 3.98 -3.41
N ILE A 15 -10.76 4.53 -2.19
CA ILE A 15 -9.52 4.90 -1.47
C ILE A 15 -8.66 3.64 -1.21
N ALA A 16 -9.26 2.55 -0.75
CA ALA A 16 -8.55 1.28 -0.55
C ALA A 16 -7.94 0.78 -1.87
N GLY A 17 -8.69 0.88 -2.98
CA GLY A 17 -8.20 0.57 -4.31
C GLY A 17 -7.01 1.42 -4.74
N GLN A 18 -7.02 2.73 -4.46
CA GLN A 18 -5.91 3.62 -4.77
C GLN A 18 -4.63 3.24 -4.00
N PHE A 19 -4.75 2.95 -2.70
CA PHE A 19 -3.61 2.48 -1.91
C PHE A 19 -3.03 1.16 -2.44
N ALA A 20 -3.90 0.22 -2.83
CA ALA A 20 -3.47 -1.05 -3.42
C ALA A 20 -2.74 -0.86 -4.76
N ASN A 21 -3.28 0.00 -5.64
CA ASN A 21 -2.67 0.31 -6.92
C ASN A 21 -1.29 0.96 -6.73
N GLN A 22 -1.19 1.95 -5.85
CA GLN A 22 0.09 2.63 -5.58
C GLN A 22 1.12 1.68 -4.98
N ALA A 23 0.71 0.76 -4.09
CA ALA A 23 1.60 -0.26 -3.55
C ALA A 23 2.12 -1.20 -4.66
N ASN A 24 1.26 -1.64 -5.56
CA ASN A 24 1.66 -2.50 -6.68
C ASN A 24 2.64 -1.81 -7.63
N GLU A 25 2.40 -0.54 -7.96
CA GLU A 25 3.31 0.26 -8.81
C GLU A 25 4.69 0.41 -8.16
N ILE A 26 4.75 0.67 -6.85
CA ILE A 26 6.03 0.79 -6.12
C ILE A 26 6.76 -0.56 -6.09
N GLU A 27 6.03 -1.66 -5.91
CA GLU A 27 6.61 -3.00 -5.90
C GLU A 27 7.19 -3.39 -7.26
N GLU A 28 6.46 -3.10 -8.35
CA GLU A 28 6.95 -3.30 -9.72
C GLU A 28 8.18 -2.45 -10.01
N MET A 29 8.16 -1.18 -9.63
CA MET A 29 9.30 -0.28 -9.76
C MET A 29 10.52 -0.82 -9.02
N LEU A 30 10.36 -1.28 -7.76
CA LEU A 30 11.45 -1.86 -6.97
C LEU A 30 12.02 -3.13 -7.61
N ARG A 31 11.17 -4.02 -8.14
CA ARG A 31 11.62 -5.23 -8.85
C ARG A 31 12.43 -4.88 -10.10
N ASN A 32 11.93 -3.95 -10.91
CA ASN A 32 12.60 -3.50 -12.13
C ASN A 32 13.93 -2.79 -11.81
N TYR A 33 13.94 -1.99 -10.76
CA TYR A 33 15.15 -1.30 -10.29
C TYR A 33 16.20 -2.30 -9.78
N HIS A 34 15.79 -3.28 -8.97
CA HIS A 34 16.70 -4.26 -8.38
C HIS A 34 17.52 -5.02 -9.43
N GLY A 35 16.91 -5.39 -10.57
CA GLY A 35 17.64 -6.05 -11.66
C GLY A 35 18.81 -5.22 -12.17
N ARG A 36 18.57 -3.93 -12.46
CA ARG A 36 19.61 -2.99 -12.93
C ARG A 36 20.63 -2.66 -11.84
N TYR A 37 20.17 -2.59 -10.60
CA TYR A 37 21.01 -2.32 -9.43
C TYR A 37 22.05 -3.44 -9.22
N VAL A 38 21.64 -4.71 -9.31
CA VAL A 38 22.53 -5.86 -9.20
C VAL A 38 23.59 -5.86 -10.30
N GLU A 39 23.21 -5.59 -11.55
CA GLU A 39 24.17 -5.49 -12.66
C GLU A 39 25.24 -4.42 -12.44
N LEU A 40 24.85 -3.25 -11.88
CA LEU A 40 25.80 -2.19 -11.55
C LEU A 40 26.70 -2.56 -10.37
N ARG A 41 26.13 -3.23 -9.35
CA ARG A 41 26.85 -3.66 -8.14
C ARG A 41 27.87 -4.76 -8.42
N ASP A 42 27.55 -5.71 -9.29
CA ASP A 42 28.38 -6.88 -9.59
C ASP A 42 29.52 -6.59 -10.60
N GLY A 43 30.09 -5.38 -10.51
CA GLY A 43 31.23 -4.95 -11.32
C GLY A 43 30.89 -4.16 -12.57
N GLY A 44 29.60 -3.91 -12.84
CA GLY A 44 29.16 -3.02 -13.93
C GLY A 44 29.54 -1.55 -13.69
N TRP A 45 29.75 -1.16 -12.43
CA TRP A 45 30.24 0.16 -12.06
C TRP A 45 31.16 0.08 -10.84
N ILE A 46 32.41 0.56 -10.99
CA ILE A 46 33.46 0.45 -9.97
C ILE A 46 34.04 1.83 -9.68
N GLY A 47 34.28 2.12 -8.40
CA GLY A 47 34.98 3.30 -7.91
C GLY A 47 34.24 3.97 -6.76
N ARG A 48 34.86 5.00 -6.15
CA ARG A 48 34.33 5.66 -4.93
C ARG A 48 32.90 6.20 -5.08
N GLY A 49 32.53 6.64 -6.28
CA GLY A 49 31.16 7.11 -6.57
C GLY A 49 30.15 5.96 -6.62
N ALA A 50 30.56 4.79 -7.12
CA ALA A 50 29.75 3.58 -7.06
C ALA A 50 29.59 3.13 -5.60
N ASP A 51 30.67 3.10 -4.81
CA ASP A 51 30.60 2.71 -3.39
C ASP A 51 29.64 3.61 -2.59
N ALA A 52 29.73 4.93 -2.76
CA ALA A 52 28.85 5.89 -2.10
C ALA A 52 27.38 5.74 -2.54
N PHE A 53 27.14 5.54 -3.84
CA PHE A 53 25.81 5.30 -4.37
C PHE A 53 25.20 4.01 -3.82
N MET A 54 25.95 2.90 -3.83
CA MET A 54 25.47 1.61 -3.31
C MET A 54 25.16 1.69 -1.82
N ALA A 55 25.98 2.42 -1.04
CA ALA A 55 25.72 2.66 0.37
C ALA A 55 24.41 3.44 0.60
N GLU A 56 24.20 4.56 -0.10
CA GLU A 56 22.98 5.36 0.01
C GLU A 56 21.72 4.54 -0.39
N MET A 57 21.85 3.74 -1.44
CA MET A 57 20.76 2.88 -1.90
C MET A 57 20.42 1.78 -0.89
N ASP A 58 21.42 1.07 -0.36
CA ASP A 58 21.25 -0.04 0.58
C ASP A 58 20.81 0.43 1.97
N ASP A 59 21.32 1.57 2.46
CA ASP A 59 21.12 2.03 3.82
C ASP A 59 19.86 2.91 3.98
N GLU A 60 19.54 3.73 2.97
CA GLU A 60 18.48 4.73 3.09
C GLU A 60 17.36 4.55 2.06
N VAL A 61 17.69 4.59 0.76
CA VAL A 61 16.68 4.75 -0.30
C VAL A 61 15.82 3.49 -0.48
N ILE A 62 16.43 2.31 -0.66
CA ILE A 62 15.69 1.06 -0.83
C ILE A 62 14.88 0.75 0.44
N PRO A 63 15.47 0.79 1.67
CA PRO A 63 14.72 0.57 2.89
C PRO A 63 13.55 1.54 3.07
N ALA A 64 13.73 2.84 2.79
CA ALA A 64 12.65 3.83 2.87
C ALA A 64 11.51 3.52 1.91
N THR A 65 11.85 3.14 0.67
CA THR A 65 10.86 2.78 -0.36
C THR A 65 10.08 1.52 0.02
N VAL A 66 10.76 0.51 0.60
CA VAL A 66 10.11 -0.70 1.13
C VAL A 66 9.18 -0.37 2.30
N ARG A 67 9.58 0.51 3.22
CA ARG A 67 8.70 0.97 4.31
C ARG A 67 7.46 1.68 3.77
N PHE A 68 7.63 2.51 2.73
CA PHE A 68 6.52 3.22 2.10
C PHE A 68 5.53 2.27 1.41
N TYR A 69 6.02 1.30 0.64
CA TYR A 69 5.20 0.22 0.08
C TYR A 69 4.41 -0.54 1.15
N LYS A 70 5.04 -0.90 2.27
CA LYS A 70 4.38 -1.57 3.39
C LYS A 70 3.30 -0.70 4.04
N ALA A 71 3.56 0.60 4.21
CA ALA A 71 2.58 1.53 4.76
C ALA A 71 1.35 1.67 3.85
N MET A 72 1.51 1.66 2.53
CA MET A 72 0.39 1.68 1.58
C MET A 72 -0.47 0.41 1.66
N ASN A 73 0.16 -0.75 1.80
CA ASN A 73 -0.57 -2.00 2.02
C ASN A 73 -1.33 -2.02 3.33
N GLU A 74 -0.73 -1.50 4.41
CA GLU A 74 -1.39 -1.38 5.71
C GLU A 74 -2.57 -0.41 5.63
N ALA A 75 -2.43 0.72 4.94
CA ALA A 75 -3.52 1.67 4.72
C ALA A 75 -4.70 1.01 3.99
N ASN A 76 -4.46 0.32 2.87
CA ASN A 76 -5.48 -0.45 2.16
C ASN A 76 -6.18 -1.49 3.07
N LYS A 77 -5.40 -2.20 3.89
CA LYS A 77 -5.95 -3.18 4.84
C LYS A 77 -6.85 -2.52 5.88
N VAL A 78 -6.36 -1.48 6.56
CA VAL A 78 -7.11 -0.76 7.59
C VAL A 78 -8.40 -0.17 7.01
N THR A 79 -8.36 0.41 5.80
CA THR A 79 -9.58 0.92 5.14
C THR A 79 -10.60 -0.17 4.88
N LYS A 80 -10.17 -1.37 4.44
CA LYS A 80 -11.06 -2.52 4.26
C LYS A 80 -11.63 -3.03 5.58
N ASP A 81 -10.83 -3.03 6.64
CA ASP A 81 -11.29 -3.41 7.97
C ASP A 81 -12.36 -2.44 8.49
N ILE A 82 -12.22 -1.13 8.23
CA ILE A 82 -13.24 -0.11 8.54
C ILE A 82 -14.54 -0.41 7.78
N ILE A 83 -14.48 -0.67 6.47
CA ILE A 83 -15.65 -1.03 5.65
C ILE A 83 -16.37 -2.25 6.23
N ASN A 84 -15.62 -3.30 6.58
CA ASN A 84 -16.20 -4.52 7.14
C ASN A 84 -16.87 -4.27 8.49
N GLN A 85 -16.23 -3.50 9.37
CA GLN A 85 -16.78 -3.17 10.68
C GLN A 85 -18.07 -2.33 10.59
N LEU A 86 -18.11 -1.37 9.67
CA LEU A 86 -19.32 -0.57 9.42
C LEU A 86 -20.45 -1.47 8.92
N ARG A 87 -20.18 -2.35 7.94
CA ARG A 87 -21.18 -3.26 7.38
C ARG A 87 -21.76 -4.20 8.44
N GLN A 88 -20.90 -4.78 9.28
CA GLN A 88 -21.32 -5.64 10.39
C GLN A 88 -22.22 -4.87 11.38
N SER A 89 -21.82 -3.65 11.75
CA SER A 89 -22.57 -2.82 12.69
C SER A 89 -23.97 -2.47 12.17
N GLU A 90 -24.09 -2.23 10.86
CA GLU A 90 -25.37 -1.99 10.19
C GLU A 90 -26.26 -3.25 10.12
N GLU A 91 -25.69 -4.40 9.82
CA GLU A 91 -26.42 -5.68 9.81
C GLU A 91 -26.99 -6.02 11.19
N GLU A 92 -26.19 -5.82 12.24
CA GLU A 92 -26.59 -6.00 13.64
C GLU A 92 -27.74 -5.04 14.01
N ALA A 93 -27.63 -3.75 13.66
CA ALA A 93 -28.69 -2.77 13.91
C ALA A 93 -29.98 -3.10 13.14
N ALA A 94 -29.88 -3.47 11.86
CA ALA A 94 -31.04 -3.85 11.04
C ALA A 94 -31.73 -5.12 11.55
N GLY A 95 -30.97 -6.07 12.12
CA GLY A 95 -31.51 -7.26 12.77
C GLY A 95 -32.40 -6.94 13.97
N LEU A 96 -32.05 -5.93 14.76
CA LEU A 96 -32.86 -5.48 15.90
C LEU A 96 -34.22 -4.91 15.45
N PHE A 97 -34.28 -4.21 14.32
CA PHE A 97 -35.52 -3.67 13.77
C PHE A 97 -36.41 -4.72 13.07
N LYS A 98 -35.85 -5.84 12.61
CA LYS A 98 -36.61 -6.95 12.00
C LYS A 98 -37.26 -7.89 13.02
N THR A 99 -36.90 -7.76 14.30
CA THR A 99 -37.36 -8.65 15.39
C THR A 99 -38.42 -7.98 16.29
N GLN A 100 -38.88 -6.77 15.93
CA GLN A 100 -40.07 -6.09 16.49
C GLN A 100 -41.23 -6.15 15.49
#